data_AF-A0A1F3VZC2-F1
#
_entry.id   AF-A0A1F3VZC2-F1
#
_cell.length_a   1.000
_cell.length_b   1.000
_cell.length_c   1.000
_cell.angle_alpha   90.00
_cell.angle_beta   90.00
_cell.angle_gamma   90.00
#
_symmetry.space_group_name_H-M   'P 1'
#
loop_
_entity.id
_entity.type
_entity.pdbx_description
1 polymer ?
#
loop_
_entity_poly.entity_id
_entity_poly.type
_entity_poly.pdbx_seq_one_letter_code
_entity_poly.pdbx_strand_id
1 'polypeptide(L)'
;MTLGHTKGVDILVSNPNNHQMYQLEVKTNFASSRSQGSESKLHGRTVSGWIMGDKHETIVAPNLFYCFVNIGKDTNVFRFFIVPSRIVAEYVKTAHQTWLKQDLKHNDSPMRMFRIGLEKEKYLIPTPTVEQYENNWEFKE
;
A
#
# COMPACT_ATOMS: atom_id res chain seq x y z
N MET A 1 13.99 17.35 -10.53
CA MET A 1 14.94 17.14 -9.40
C MET A 1 14.15 17.27 -8.12
N THR A 2 14.19 16.28 -7.23
CA THR A 2 13.76 16.46 -5.84
C THR A 2 14.94 17.00 -5.03
N LEU A 3 14.70 17.97 -4.14
CA LEU A 3 15.68 18.36 -3.13
C LEU A 3 15.92 17.13 -2.22
N GLY A 4 17.18 16.74 -2.04
CA GLY A 4 17.55 15.54 -1.28
C GLY A 4 16.83 15.46 0.06
N HIS A 5 16.29 14.27 0.38
CA HIS A 5 15.51 13.95 1.58
C HIS A 5 14.54 15.06 2.04
N THR A 6 13.61 15.44 1.17
CA THR A 6 12.44 16.20 1.61
C THR A 6 11.68 15.34 2.62
N LYS A 7 11.49 15.83 3.87
CA LYS A 7 10.81 15.07 4.92
C LYS A 7 9.40 14.68 4.46
N GLY A 8 9.21 13.38 4.18
CA GLY A 8 7.89 12.78 4.00
C GLY A 8 7.41 12.53 2.57
N VAL A 9 8.22 12.80 1.53
CA VAL A 9 7.82 12.58 0.12
C VAL A 9 9.02 12.17 -0.73
N ASP A 10 8.87 11.13 -1.56
CA ASP A 10 9.93 10.67 -2.46
C ASP A 10 9.88 11.39 -3.82
N ILE A 11 8.66 11.59 -4.36
CA ILE A 11 8.43 12.21 -5.66
C ILE A 11 7.32 13.26 -5.55
N LEU A 12 7.55 14.45 -6.12
CA LEU A 12 6.52 15.45 -6.34
C LEU A 12 6.05 15.37 -7.80
N VAL A 13 4.74 15.29 -8.01
CA VAL A 13 4.10 15.21 -9.32
C VAL A 13 3.28 16.46 -9.54
N SER A 14 3.53 17.19 -10.63
CA SER A 14 2.75 18.36 -11.01
C SER A 14 1.84 18.00 -12.19
N ASN A 15 0.54 18.22 -12.07
CA ASN A 15 -0.37 18.17 -13.21
C ASN A 15 -0.25 19.48 -14.01
N PRO A 16 0.20 19.43 -15.27
CA PRO A 16 0.45 20.64 -16.06
C PRO A 16 -0.82 21.39 -16.46
N ASN A 17 -1.98 20.72 -16.45
CA ASN A 17 -3.23 21.30 -16.93
C ASN A 17 -3.97 22.12 -15.87
N ASN A 18 -3.94 21.67 -14.60
CA ASN A 18 -4.65 22.32 -13.49
C ASN A 18 -3.71 22.82 -12.39
N HIS A 19 -2.39 22.71 -12.57
CA HIS A 19 -1.35 23.07 -11.61
C HIS A 19 -1.44 22.35 -10.25
N GLN A 20 -2.22 21.27 -10.16
CA GLN A 20 -2.33 20.49 -8.94
C GLN A 20 -1.04 19.72 -8.67
N MET A 21 -0.61 19.75 -7.41
CA MET A 21 0.58 19.07 -6.95
C MET A 21 0.21 17.85 -6.12
N TYR A 22 0.78 16.70 -6.48
CA TYR A 22 0.68 15.45 -5.74
C TYR A 22 2.03 15.08 -5.13
N GLN A 23 1.96 14.40 -4.00
CA GLN A 23 3.08 13.81 -3.29
C GLN A 23 2.99 12.30 -3.45
N LEU A 24 4.11 11.64 -3.74
CA LEU A 24 4.18 10.20 -3.89
C LEU A 24 5.26 9.64 -2.97
N GLU A 25 4.86 8.74 -2.07
CA GLU A 25 5.78 7.87 -1.32
C GLU A 25 5.89 6.52 -2.05
N VAL A 26 7.12 6.07 -2.32
CA VAL A 26 7.36 4.87 -3.12
C VAL A 26 7.77 3.72 -2.21
N LYS A 27 7.09 2.58 -2.33
CA LYS A 27 7.44 1.34 -1.65
C LYS A 27 7.62 0.25 -2.68
N THR A 28 8.83 -0.27 -2.79
CA THR A 28 9.13 -1.36 -3.70
C THR A 28 9.15 -2.68 -2.93
N ASN A 29 8.70 -3.75 -3.59
CA ASN A 29 9.04 -5.09 -3.18
C ASN A 29 9.59 -5.84 -4.39
N PHE A 30 10.58 -6.68 -4.12
CA PHE A 30 11.10 -7.62 -5.09
C PHE A 30 10.44 -8.96 -4.81
N ALA A 31 9.78 -9.56 -5.80
CA ALA A 31 9.03 -10.80 -5.65
C ALA A 31 9.94 -11.91 -5.08
N SER A 32 9.82 -12.10 -3.78
CA SER A 32 10.47 -13.12 -2.97
C SER A 32 9.36 -13.81 -2.17
N SER A 33 9.66 -14.90 -1.47
CA SER A 33 8.66 -15.62 -0.66
C SER A 33 7.91 -14.73 0.34
N ARG A 34 8.47 -13.59 0.75
CA ARG A 34 7.85 -12.63 1.69
C ARG A 34 6.92 -11.60 1.04
N SER A 35 7.03 -11.38 -0.27
CA SER A 35 6.26 -10.39 -1.04
C SER A 35 5.34 -11.04 -2.08
N GLN A 36 5.45 -12.35 -2.26
CA GLN A 36 4.49 -13.15 -3.00
C GLN A 36 3.13 -13.08 -2.33
N GLY A 37 2.09 -13.12 -3.17
CA GLY A 37 0.71 -13.23 -2.72
C GLY A 37 0.54 -14.32 -1.68
N SER A 38 -0.14 -13.98 -0.59
CA SER A 38 -0.37 -14.89 0.52
C SER A 38 -1.85 -15.18 0.64
N GLU A 39 -2.21 -16.42 0.97
CA GLU A 39 -3.56 -16.76 1.37
C GLU A 39 -3.60 -16.98 2.88
N SER A 40 -4.48 -16.25 3.56
CA SER A 40 -4.69 -16.43 4.99
C SER A 40 -6.15 -16.25 5.36
N LYS A 41 -6.59 -16.88 6.46
CA LYS A 41 -7.95 -16.71 6.97
C LYS A 41 -8.30 -15.25 7.28
N LEU A 42 -7.31 -14.43 7.64
CA LEU A 42 -7.54 -13.04 8.05
C LEU A 42 -7.48 -12.05 6.88
N HIS A 43 -6.53 -12.23 5.96
CA HIS A 43 -6.30 -11.31 4.85
C HIS A 43 -6.76 -11.85 3.49
N GLY A 44 -7.45 -13.00 3.46
CA GLY A 44 -7.86 -13.66 2.23
C GLY A 44 -6.67 -13.99 1.33
N ARG A 45 -6.95 -14.16 0.03
CA ARG A 45 -5.92 -14.27 -1.01
C ARG A 45 -5.45 -12.87 -1.42
N THR A 46 -4.17 -12.59 -1.26
CA THR A 46 -3.56 -11.34 -1.70
C THR A 46 -2.61 -11.58 -2.86
N VAL A 47 -2.37 -10.54 -3.64
CA VAL A 47 -1.49 -10.57 -4.81
C VAL A 47 -0.06 -10.21 -4.42
N SER A 48 0.08 -9.25 -3.51
CA SER A 48 1.38 -8.85 -2.95
C SER A 48 1.20 -8.11 -1.62
N GLY A 49 2.33 -7.88 -0.92
CA GLY A 49 2.36 -7.15 0.33
C GLY A 49 3.65 -6.34 0.52
N TRP A 50 3.54 -5.21 1.20
CA TRP A 50 4.63 -4.29 1.51
C TRP A 50 4.71 -4.04 3.00
N ILE A 51 5.92 -4.14 3.55
CA ILE A 51 6.18 -3.85 4.96
C ILE A 51 6.00 -2.35 5.19
N MET A 52 5.21 -2.03 6.19
CA MET A 52 4.92 -0.67 6.63
C MET A 52 5.31 -0.53 8.11
N GLY A 53 5.40 0.71 8.58
CA GLY A 53 5.55 1.02 10.01
C GLY A 53 4.26 1.57 10.61
N ASP A 54 4.12 1.49 11.93
CA ASP A 54 3.06 2.09 12.75
C ASP A 54 2.66 3.52 12.36
N LYS A 55 3.63 4.39 12.02
CA LYS A 55 3.36 5.77 11.58
C LYS A 55 2.36 5.85 10.42
N HIS A 56 2.34 4.85 9.54
CA HIS A 56 1.48 4.85 8.35
C HIS A 56 0.01 4.62 8.70
N GLU A 57 -0.33 4.25 9.93
CA GLU A 57 -1.72 4.26 10.41
C GLU A 57 -2.32 5.68 10.51
N THR A 58 -1.47 6.71 10.53
CA THR A 58 -1.88 8.10 10.79
C THR A 58 -1.50 9.09 9.68
N ILE A 59 -0.66 8.67 8.73
CA ILE A 59 -0.27 9.51 7.60
C ILE A 59 -1.43 9.59 6.62
N VAL A 60 -2.14 10.72 6.67
CA VAL A 60 -3.24 11.04 5.78
C VAL A 60 -3.07 12.48 5.30
N ALA A 61 -2.96 12.66 3.98
CA ALA A 61 -2.96 13.97 3.34
C ALA A 61 -3.70 13.91 2.00
N PRO A 62 -4.53 14.93 1.65
CA PRO A 62 -5.39 14.89 0.46
C PRO A 62 -4.65 14.62 -0.86
N ASN A 63 -3.43 15.15 -0.99
CA ASN A 63 -2.64 15.01 -2.22
C ASN A 63 -1.49 13.99 -2.08
N LEU A 64 -1.46 13.18 -1.01
CA LEU A 64 -0.44 12.17 -0.79
C LEU A 64 -0.93 10.79 -1.20
N PHE A 65 -0.16 10.17 -2.09
CA PHE A 65 -0.38 8.82 -2.60
C PHE A 65 0.83 7.94 -2.31
N TYR A 66 0.57 6.64 -2.22
CA TYR A 66 1.60 5.61 -2.23
C TYR A 66 1.70 5.00 -3.63
N CYS A 67 2.91 4.85 -4.14
CA CYS A 67 3.19 4.01 -5.29
C CYS A 67 3.86 2.73 -4.82
N PHE A 68 3.07 1.66 -4.75
CA PHE A 68 3.55 0.32 -4.45
C PHE A 68 4.00 -0.35 -5.73
N VAL A 69 5.29 -0.69 -5.81
CA VAL A 69 5.87 -1.37 -6.97
C VAL A 69 6.09 -2.83 -6.63
N ASN A 70 5.51 -3.72 -7.42
CA ASN A 70 5.78 -5.15 -7.38
C ASN A 70 6.68 -5.54 -8.55
N ILE A 71 7.89 -6.01 -8.25
CA ILE A 71 8.90 -6.38 -9.24
C ILE A 71 8.93 -7.91 -9.36
N GLY A 72 8.52 -8.44 -10.50
CA GLY A 72 8.57 -9.86 -10.80
C GLY A 72 10.01 -10.35 -10.99
N LYS A 73 10.45 -11.31 -10.18
CA LYS A 73 11.83 -11.81 -10.14
C LYS A 73 12.30 -12.41 -11.47
N ASP A 74 11.47 -13.23 -12.10
CA ASP A 74 11.84 -14.00 -13.29
C ASP A 74 11.28 -13.39 -14.59
N THR A 75 10.30 -12.51 -14.47
CA THR A 75 9.57 -11.95 -15.62
C THR A 75 10.02 -10.53 -15.98
N ASN A 76 10.80 -9.86 -15.12
CA ASN A 76 11.10 -8.42 -15.23
C ASN A 76 9.84 -7.54 -15.41
N VAL A 77 8.68 -8.03 -14.97
CA VAL A 77 7.42 -7.29 -15.03
C VAL A 77 7.32 -6.41 -13.78
N PHE A 78 6.97 -5.14 -14.01
CA PHE A 78 6.69 -4.17 -12.95
C PHE A 78 5.19 -3.91 -12.90
N ARG A 79 4.61 -4.05 -11.71
CA ARG A 79 3.22 -3.66 -11.46
C ARG A 79 3.20 -2.49 -10.49
N PHE A 80 2.40 -1.49 -10.81
CA PHE A 80 2.30 -0.25 -10.04
C PHE A 80 0.90 -0.15 -9.45
N PHE A 81 0.83 0.04 -8.14
CA PHE A 81 -0.43 0.28 -7.45
C PHE A 81 -0.38 1.64 -6.79
N ILE A 82 -1.26 2.55 -7.24
CA ILE A 82 -1.29 3.94 -6.80
C ILE A 82 -2.49 4.13 -5.90
N VAL A 83 -2.23 4.33 -4.60
CA VAL A 83 -3.25 4.26 -3.54
C VAL A 83 -3.22 5.55 -2.72
N PRO A 84 -4.36 6.20 -2.45
CA PRO A 84 -4.41 7.37 -1.58
C PRO A 84 -3.90 7.06 -0.17
N SER A 85 -3.20 8.00 0.46
CA SER A 85 -2.69 7.84 1.84
C SER A 85 -3.79 7.49 2.86
N ARG A 86 -4.99 8.07 2.69
CA ARG A 86 -6.18 7.74 3.51
C ARG A 86 -6.49 6.24 3.49
N ILE A 87 -6.53 5.64 2.30
CA ILE A 87 -6.87 4.22 2.12
C ILE A 87 -5.76 3.33 2.71
N VAL A 88 -4.50 3.72 2.52
CA VAL A 88 -3.36 3.00 3.12
C VAL A 88 -3.44 3.02 4.65
N ALA A 89 -3.67 4.20 5.24
CA ALA A 89 -3.75 4.36 6.69
C ALA A 89 -4.90 3.57 7.30
N GLU A 90 -6.09 3.66 6.69
CA GLU A 90 -7.27 2.91 7.11
C GLU A 90 -7.05 1.39 7.04
N TYR A 91 -6.51 0.90 5.93
CA TYR A 91 -6.22 -0.52 5.76
C TYR A 91 -5.21 -1.02 6.80
N VAL A 92 -4.07 -0.33 6.92
CA VAL A 92 -2.97 -0.76 7.79
C VAL A 92 -3.42 -0.80 9.26
N LYS A 93 -4.15 0.22 9.70
CA LYS A 93 -4.71 0.31 11.05
C LYS A 93 -5.70 -0.82 11.31
N THR A 94 -6.67 -1.02 10.41
CA THR A 94 -7.71 -2.03 10.58
C THR A 94 -7.14 -3.45 10.52
N ALA A 95 -6.20 -3.70 9.61
CA ALA A 95 -5.49 -4.96 9.48
C ALA A 95 -4.73 -5.32 10.77
N HIS A 96 -3.98 -4.37 11.33
CA HIS A 96 -3.24 -4.56 12.56
C HIS A 96 -4.16 -4.81 13.77
N GLN A 97 -5.21 -3.99 13.93
CA GLN A 97 -6.18 -4.17 15.01
C GLN A 97 -6.91 -5.52 14.92
N THR A 98 -7.23 -5.97 13.71
CA THR A 98 -7.88 -7.27 13.49
C THR A 98 -6.91 -8.41 13.84
N TRP A 99 -5.64 -8.29 13.47
CA TRP A 99 -4.60 -9.25 13.83
C TRP A 99 -4.43 -9.35 15.36
N LEU A 100 -4.32 -8.23 16.07
CA LEU A 100 -4.23 -8.22 17.54
C LEU A 100 -5.44 -8.86 18.22
N LYS A 101 -6.65 -8.66 17.68
CA LYS A 101 -7.88 -9.26 18.24
C LYS A 101 -8.01 -10.77 17.99
N GLN A 102 -7.28 -11.31 17.04
CA GLN A 102 -7.42 -12.71 16.64
C GLN A 102 -6.79 -13.69 17.63
N ASP A 103 -5.68 -13.32 18.26
CA ASP A 103 -4.98 -14.16 19.23
C ASP A 103 -4.39 -13.29 20.35
N LEU A 104 -4.70 -13.63 21.60
CA LEU A 104 -4.20 -12.95 22.79
C LEU A 104 -2.67 -13.07 22.97
N LYS A 105 -2.03 -14.00 22.25
CA LYS A 105 -0.56 -14.14 22.21
C LYS A 105 0.12 -13.15 21.26
N HIS A 106 -0.63 -12.48 20.39
CA HIS A 106 -0.08 -11.44 19.54
C HIS A 106 0.31 -10.22 20.38
N ASN A 107 1.56 -9.80 20.23
CA ASN A 107 2.06 -8.59 20.87
C ASN A 107 2.04 -7.43 19.87
N ASP A 108 1.66 -6.25 20.33
CA ASP A 108 1.81 -5.03 19.55
C ASP A 108 3.29 -4.79 19.23
N SER A 109 3.56 -4.47 17.97
CA SER A 109 4.89 -4.19 17.46
C SER A 109 4.78 -3.08 16.42
N PRO A 110 5.84 -2.32 16.09
CA PRO A 110 5.74 -1.29 15.05
C PRO A 110 5.49 -1.81 13.64
N MET A 111 5.56 -3.14 13.42
CA MET A 111 5.46 -3.72 12.08
C MET A 111 4.01 -3.71 11.58
N ARG A 112 3.85 -3.24 10.35
CA ARG A 112 2.59 -3.23 9.61
C ARG A 112 2.79 -3.86 8.24
N MET A 113 1.69 -4.22 7.59
CA MET A 113 1.72 -4.75 6.24
C MET A 113 0.56 -4.17 5.44
N PHE A 114 0.87 -3.53 4.32
CA PHE A 114 -0.12 -3.16 3.31
C PHE A 114 -0.22 -4.30 2.29
N ARG A 115 -1.43 -4.68 1.86
CA ARG A 115 -1.63 -5.75 0.88
C ARG A 115 -2.65 -5.35 -0.17
N ILE A 116 -2.46 -5.89 -1.37
CA ILE A 116 -3.40 -5.74 -2.48
C ILE A 116 -4.12 -7.08 -2.69
N GLY A 117 -5.45 -7.03 -2.68
CA GLY A 117 -6.36 -8.14 -2.92
C GLY A 117 -6.88 -8.22 -4.36
N LEU A 118 -7.86 -9.09 -4.58
CA LEU A 118 -8.61 -9.30 -5.80
C LEU A 118 -10.09 -9.04 -5.50
N GLU A 119 -10.81 -8.37 -6.39
CA GLU A 119 -12.23 -8.03 -6.18
C GLU A 119 -13.14 -9.25 -5.96
N LYS A 120 -12.79 -10.39 -6.56
CA LYS A 120 -13.58 -11.63 -6.46
C LYS A 120 -13.47 -12.33 -5.10
N GLU A 121 -12.54 -11.91 -4.25
CA GLU A 121 -12.29 -12.50 -2.95
C GLU A 121 -13.09 -11.79 -1.84
N LYS A 122 -13.46 -12.55 -0.80
CA LYS A 122 -14.13 -11.98 0.38
C LYS A 122 -13.12 -11.75 1.49
N TYR A 123 -12.96 -10.50 1.89
CA TYR A 123 -12.07 -10.09 2.97
C TYR A 123 -12.85 -9.76 4.24
N LEU A 124 -12.24 -10.01 5.41
CA LEU A 124 -12.81 -9.61 6.70
C LEU A 124 -12.76 -8.09 6.92
N ILE A 125 -11.85 -7.41 6.23
CA ILE A 125 -11.66 -5.97 6.29
C ILE A 125 -11.69 -5.40 4.87
N PRO A 126 -12.13 -4.15 4.68
CA PRO A 126 -12.04 -3.48 3.38
C PRO A 126 -10.59 -3.54 2.87
N THR A 127 -10.37 -4.26 1.77
CA THR A 127 -9.03 -4.54 1.25
C THR A 127 -8.89 -3.89 -0.13
N PRO A 128 -7.91 -3.01 -0.35
CA PRO A 128 -7.62 -2.44 -1.66
C PRO A 128 -7.34 -3.54 -2.68
N THR A 129 -7.95 -3.45 -3.87
CA THR A 129 -7.82 -4.51 -4.88
C THR A 129 -6.97 -4.08 -6.06
N VAL A 130 -6.52 -5.08 -6.83
CA VAL A 130 -5.83 -4.87 -8.11
C VAL A 130 -6.68 -4.00 -9.04
N GLU A 131 -7.96 -4.33 -9.17
CA GLU A 131 -8.88 -3.71 -10.13
C GLU A 131 -9.09 -2.21 -9.84
N GLN A 132 -8.98 -1.81 -8.57
CA GLN A 132 -9.14 -0.41 -8.16
C GLN A 132 -7.88 0.41 -8.38
N TYR A 133 -6.71 -0.15 -8.06
CA TYR A 133 -5.50 0.66 -7.86
C TYR A 133 -4.32 0.32 -8.77
N GLU A 134 -4.37 -0.79 -9.51
CA GLU A 134 -3.34 -1.08 -10.52
C GLU A 134 -3.38 -0.01 -11.62
N ASN A 135 -2.24 0.63 -11.87
CA ASN A 135 -2.11 1.71 -12.85
C ASN A 135 -3.11 2.85 -12.67
N ASN A 136 -3.48 3.18 -11.43
CA ASN A 136 -4.30 4.35 -11.09
C ASN A 136 -3.52 5.69 -11.24
N TRP A 137 -2.99 5.94 -12.44
CA TRP A 137 -2.19 7.12 -12.79
C TRP A 137 -3.01 8.41 -12.84
N GLU A 138 -4.33 8.28 -12.82
CA GLU A 138 -5.28 9.38 -12.71
C GLU A 138 -5.52 9.83 -11.26
N PHE A 139 -4.82 9.22 -10.28
CA PHE A 139 -4.90 9.57 -8.86
C PHE A 139 -6.33 9.54 -8.30
N LYS A 140 -7.14 8.56 -8.72
CA LYS A 140 -8.52 8.37 -8.24
C LYS A 140 -8.51 7.89 -6.78
N GLU A 141 -9.50 8.33 -6.01
CA GLU A 141 -9.76 7.88 -4.63
C GLU A 141 -10.62 6.62 -4.55
#